data_AF-A0A2N2RZ82-F1
#
_entry.id   AF-A0A2N2RZ82-F1
#
_cell.length_a   1.000
_cell.length_b   1.000
_cell.length_c   1.000
_cell.angle_alpha   90.00
_cell.angle_beta   90.00
_cell.angle_gamma   90.00
#
_symmetry.space_group_name_H-M   'P 1'
#
loop_
_entity.id
_entity.type
_entity.pdbx_description
1 polymer ?
#
loop_
_entity_poly.entity_id
_entity_poly.type
_entity_poly.pdbx_seq_one_letter_code
_entity_poly.pdbx_strand_id
1 'polypeptide(L)'
;MSGFEHYDRELRDLDNEIHRYAAVCGVNLANRHEVDACLRNHHAGWADDKARESLHGLLILRIKLEAEMIALGFSPPPLVRPAAGQNS
;
A
#
# COMPACT_ATOMS: atom_id res chain seq x y z
N MET A 1 -21.57 7.04 -14.51
CA MET A 1 -20.58 6.39 -13.63
C MET A 1 -19.55 7.45 -13.29
N SER A 2 -19.48 7.86 -12.03
CA SER A 2 -18.58 8.93 -11.57
C SER A 2 -17.19 8.36 -11.29
N GLY A 3 -16.14 9.17 -11.39
CA GLY A 3 -14.76 8.76 -11.04
C GLY A 3 -14.61 8.24 -9.60
N PHE A 4 -15.59 8.51 -8.73
CA PHE A 4 -15.63 8.05 -7.33
C PHE A 4 -15.72 6.53 -7.19
N GLU A 5 -16.62 5.87 -7.94
CA GLU A 5 -16.73 4.40 -7.92
C GLU A 5 -15.46 3.73 -8.48
N HIS A 6 -14.69 4.46 -9.29
CA HIS A 6 -13.44 3.98 -9.85
C HIS A 6 -12.33 3.98 -8.80
N TYR A 7 -12.14 5.08 -8.07
CA TYR A 7 -11.11 5.19 -7.04
C TYR A 7 -11.29 4.17 -5.92
N ASP A 8 -12.51 3.99 -5.39
CA ASP A 8 -12.75 3.04 -4.29
C ASP A 8 -12.43 1.58 -4.69
N ARG A 9 -12.79 1.21 -5.92
CA ARG A 9 -12.51 -0.14 -6.44
C ARG A 9 -11.04 -0.33 -6.73
N GLU A 10 -10.42 0.60 -7.46
CA GLU A 10 -8.99 0.54 -7.79
C GLU A 10 -8.13 0.50 -6.54
N LEU A 11 -8.46 1.32 -5.55
CA LEU A 11 -7.75 1.35 -4.29
C LEU A 11 -7.91 0.03 -3.52
N ARG A 12 -9.11 -0.56 -3.51
CA ARG A 12 -9.31 -1.87 -2.87
C ARG A 12 -8.52 -2.98 -3.56
N ASP A 13 -8.50 -3.00 -4.89
CA ASP A 13 -7.78 -4.00 -5.66
C ASP A 13 -6.26 -3.85 -5.45
N LEU A 14 -5.76 -2.61 -5.47
CA LEU A 14 -4.37 -2.27 -5.13
C LEU A 14 -4.00 -2.71 -3.70
N ASP A 15 -4.88 -2.48 -2.74
CA ASP A 15 -4.65 -2.84 -1.34
C ASP A 15 -4.56 -4.35 -1.13
N ASN A 16 -5.40 -5.11 -1.82
CA ASN A 16 -5.35 -6.57 -1.79
C ASN A 16 -4.00 -7.09 -2.30
N GLU A 17 -3.46 -6.50 -3.37
CA GLU A 17 -2.15 -6.87 -3.91
C GLU A 17 -1.02 -6.48 -2.96
N ILE A 18 -1.08 -5.29 -2.35
CA ILE A 18 -0.09 -4.87 -1.34
C ILE A 18 -0.07 -5.84 -0.16
N HIS A 19 -1.23 -6.23 0.38
CA HIS A 19 -1.30 -7.20 1.46
C HIS A 19 -0.74 -8.57 1.06
N ARG A 20 -1.04 -9.03 -0.16
CA ARG A 20 -0.53 -10.29 -0.69
C ARG A 20 1.00 -10.28 -0.78
N TYR A 21 1.59 -9.25 -1.38
CA TYR A 21 3.04 -9.18 -1.52
C TYR A 21 3.75 -8.89 -0.20
N ALA A 22 3.13 -8.13 0.72
CA ALA A 22 3.65 -7.94 2.07
C ALA A 22 3.74 -9.27 2.83
N ALA A 23 2.71 -10.11 2.73
CA ALA A 23 2.73 -11.45 3.32
C ALA A 23 3.83 -12.34 2.72
N VAL A 24 4.04 -12.29 1.39
CA VAL A 24 5.13 -13.02 0.72
C VAL A 24 6.50 -12.52 1.18
N CYS A 25 6.68 -11.22 1.34
CA CYS A 25 7.95 -10.60 1.72
C CYS A 25 8.24 -10.64 3.23
N GLY A 26 7.28 -11.10 4.05
CA GLY A 26 7.35 -11.06 5.51
C GLY A 26 7.35 -9.65 6.08
N VAL A 27 6.70 -8.70 5.40
CA VAL A 27 6.63 -7.27 5.77
C VAL A 27 5.34 -7.01 6.54
N ASN A 28 5.47 -6.48 7.75
CA ASN A 28 4.33 -6.00 8.51
C ASN A 28 3.99 -4.55 8.12
N LEU A 29 2.91 -4.37 7.37
CA LEU A 29 2.43 -3.05 6.93
C LEU A 29 2.06 -2.10 8.09
N ALA A 30 1.76 -2.63 9.28
CA ALA A 30 1.51 -1.81 10.48
C ALA A 30 2.80 -1.21 11.05
N ASN A 31 3.96 -1.79 10.72
CA ASN A 31 5.26 -1.34 11.18
C ASN A 31 5.86 -0.35 10.18
N ARG A 32 5.76 0.95 10.48
CA ARG A 32 6.25 2.03 9.62
C ARG A 32 7.70 1.84 9.15
N HIS A 33 8.58 1.36 10.02
CA HIS A 33 9.99 1.18 9.69
C HIS A 33 10.22 0.09 8.63
N GLU A 34 9.37 -0.94 8.57
CA GLU A 34 9.45 -2.00 7.56
C GLU A 34 8.97 -1.49 6.19
N VAL A 35 7.88 -0.72 6.19
CA VAL A 35 7.38 -0.04 4.98
C VAL A 35 8.44 0.91 4.44
N ASP A 36 9.05 1.71 5.32
CA ASP A 36 10.12 2.63 4.95
C ASP A 36 11.36 1.88 4.40
N ALA A 37 11.68 0.70 4.94
CA ALA A 37 12.76 -0.14 4.43
C ALA A 37 12.45 -0.68 3.02
N CYS A 38 11.21 -1.12 2.78
CA CYS A 38 10.75 -1.49 1.44
C CYS A 38 10.86 -0.32 0.46
N LEU A 39 10.52 0.90 0.86
CA LEU A 39 10.59 2.08 0.01
C LEU A 39 12.03 2.51 -0.34
N ARG A 40 13.00 2.26 0.55
CA ARG A 40 14.40 2.68 0.37
C ARG A 40 15.28 1.66 -0.34
N ASN A 41 15.04 0.37 -0.14
CA ASN A 41 15.97 -0.68 -0.57
C ASN A 41 15.47 -1.40 -1.83
N HIS A 42 16.11 -1.12 -2.96
CA HIS A 42 15.96 -1.89 -4.19
C HIS A 42 17.11 -2.90 -4.29
N HIS A 43 16.92 -4.11 -3.76
CA HIS A 43 17.85 -5.22 -3.97
C HIS A 43 17.41 -6.05 -5.18
N ALA A 44 18.37 -6.45 -6.01
CA ALA A 44 18.15 -7.17 -7.25
C ALA A 44 18.85 -8.54 -7.22
N GLY A 45 18.08 -9.59 -6.97
CA GLY A 45 18.55 -10.98 -6.91
C GLY A 45 17.56 -11.91 -6.20
N TRP A 46 16.95 -12.82 -6.98
CA TRP A 46 16.09 -13.95 -6.56
C TRP A 46 14.58 -13.65 -6.50
N ALA A 47 13.75 -14.69 -6.33
CA ALA A 47 12.29 -14.60 -6.39
C ALA A 47 11.70 -13.65 -5.32
N ASP A 48 12.31 -13.62 -4.13
CA ASP A 48 11.95 -12.67 -3.07
C ASP A 48 12.21 -11.23 -3.49
N ASP A 49 13.26 -10.97 -4.27
CA ASP A 49 13.51 -9.63 -4.81
C ASP A 49 12.47 -9.24 -5.85
N LYS A 50 11.92 -10.18 -6.64
CA LYS A 50 10.78 -9.89 -7.52
C LYS A 50 9.49 -9.61 -6.77
N ALA A 51 9.24 -10.31 -5.66
CA ALA A 51 8.12 -10.02 -4.78
C ALA A 51 8.30 -8.66 -4.08
N ARG A 52 9.52 -8.33 -3.62
CA ARG A 52 9.85 -7.04 -3.00
C ARG A 52 9.79 -5.89 -4.01
N GLU A 53 10.25 -6.09 -5.24
CA GLU A 53 10.12 -5.12 -6.34
C GLU A 53 8.65 -4.85 -6.65
N SER A 54 7.81 -5.89 -6.69
CA SER A 54 6.36 -5.74 -6.86
C SER A 54 5.74 -4.98 -5.70
N LEU A 55 6.06 -5.35 -4.45
CA LEU A 55 5.59 -4.66 -3.25
C LEU A 55 5.99 -3.18 -3.26
N HIS A 56 7.25 -2.89 -3.62
CA HIS A 56 7.78 -1.52 -3.75
C HIS A 56 6.98 -0.69 -4.76
N GLY A 57 6.78 -1.24 -5.96
CA GLY A 57 6.00 -0.59 -7.01
C GLY A 57 4.57 -0.30 -6.59
N LEU A 58 3.91 -1.27 -5.94
CA LEU A 58 2.54 -1.13 -5.45
C LEU A 58 2.43 -0.08 -4.33
N LEU A 59 3.39 -0.05 -3.39
CA LEU A 59 3.44 0.98 -2.34
C LEU A 59 3.62 2.38 -2.92
N ILE A 60 4.50 2.55 -3.93
CA ILE A 60 4.65 3.83 -4.64
C ILE A 60 3.37 4.22 -5.36
N LEU A 61 2.73 3.28 -6.06
CA LEU A 61 1.47 3.52 -6.76
C LEU A 61 0.38 3.99 -5.79
N ARG A 62 0.27 3.32 -4.64
CA ARG A 62 -0.66 3.69 -3.58
C ARG A 62 -0.42 5.11 -3.07
N ILE A 63 0.82 5.48 -2.79
CA ILE A 63 1.17 6.85 -2.35
C ILE A 63 0.78 7.89 -3.41
N LYS A 64 1.03 7.62 -4.69
CA LYS A 64 0.67 8.53 -5.78
C LYS A 64 -0.84 8.70 -5.88
N LEU A 65 -1.58 7.60 -5.78
CA LEU A 65 -3.04 7.63 -5.83
C LEU A 65 -3.63 8.39 -4.63
N GLU A 66 -3.10 8.17 -3.43
CA GLU A 66 -3.49 8.95 -2.24
C GLU A 66 -3.25 10.44 -2.43
N ALA A 67 -2.08 10.81 -2.97
CA ALA A 67 -1.75 12.21 -3.24
C ALA A 67 -2.71 12.84 -4.27
N GLU A 68 -3.10 12.10 -5.31
CA GLU A 68 -4.09 12.54 -6.30
C GLU A 68 -5.48 12.70 -5.67
N MET A 69 -5.92 11.72 -4.89
CA MET A 69 -7.19 11.77 -4.15
C MET A 69 -7.24 13.01 -3.24
N ILE A 70 -6.17 13.27 -2.49
CA ILE A 70 -6.06 14.45 -1.61
C ILE A 70 -6.09 15.74 -2.43
N ALA A 71 -5.37 15.82 -3.55
CA ALA A 71 -5.35 17.00 -4.41
C ALA A 71 -6.73 17.34 -5.01
N LEU A 72 -7.58 16.32 -5.19
CA LEU A 72 -8.96 16.45 -5.65
C LEU A 72 -9.98 16.65 -4.51
N GLY A 73 -9.53 16.72 -3.25
CA GLY A 73 -10.38 16.96 -2.07
C GLY A 73 -10.98 15.71 -1.45
N PHE A 74 -10.50 14.51 -1.80
CA PHE A 74 -10.93 13.25 -1.19
C PHE A 74 -10.10 12.88 0.04
N SER A 75 -10.65 11.98 0.86
CA SER A 75 -9.95 11.37 2.00
C SER A 75 -9.70 9.89 1.70
N PRO A 76 -8.47 9.49 1.33
CA PRO A 76 -8.17 8.10 1.06
C PRO A 76 -8.32 7.26 2.34
N PRO A 77 -8.95 6.06 2.27
CA PRO A 77 -9.01 5.14 3.40
C PRO A 77 -7.59 4.66 3.78
N PRO A 78 -7.35 4.25 5.03
CA PRO A 78 -6.04 3.77 5.46
C PRO A 78 -5.71 2.39 4.87
N LEU A 79 -4.46 2.17 4.46
CA LEU A 79 -3.96 0.87 3.98
C LEU A 79 -4.09 -0.23 5.04
N VAL A 80 -3.75 0.10 6.29
CA VAL A 80 -3.91 -0.81 7.43
C VAL A 80 -5.06 -0.30 8.27
N ARG A 81 -6.05 -1.16 8.54
CA ARG A 81 -7.13 -0.78 9.45
C ARG A 81 -6.54 -0.49 10.83
N PRO A 82 -6.93 0.63 11.47
CA PRO A 82 -6.62 0.83 12.88
C PRO A 82 -7.09 -0.38 13.67
N ALA A 83 -6.26 -0.90 14.58
CA ALA A 83 -6.69 -1.96 15.48
C ALA A 83 -7.96 -1.47 16.20
N ALA A 84 -9.06 -2.21 16.09
CA ALA A 84 -10.31 -1.88 16.74
C ALA A 84 -10.09 -1.91 18.26
N GLY A 85 -9.82 -0.76 18.87
CA GLY A 85 -9.64 -0.65 20.32
C GLY A 85 -8.50 0.28 20.77
N GLN A 86 -8.59 1.56 20.44
CA GLN A 86 -7.94 2.63 21.24
C GLN A 86 -8.89 3.82 21.34
N ASN A 87 -10.00 3.59 22.04
CA ASN A 87 -10.76 4.67 22.68
C ASN A 87 -10.93 4.22 24.14
N SER A 88 -10.04 4.69 25.00
CA SER A 88 -10.16 4.66 26.46
C SER A 88 -9.92 6.06 26.97
#